data_AF-A0A4Q5SA85-F1
#
_entry.id   AF-A0A4Q5SA85-F1
#
_cell.length_a   1.000
_cell.length_b   1.000
_cell.length_c   1.000
_cell.angle_alpha   90.00
_cell.angle_beta   90.00
_cell.angle_gamma   90.00
#
_symmetry.space_group_name_H-M   'P 1'
#
loop_
_entity.id
_entity.type
_entity.pdbx_description
1 polymer ?
#
loop_
_entity_poly.entity_id
_entity_poly.type
_entity_poly.pdbx_seq_one_letter_code
_entity_poly.pdbx_strand_id
1 'polypeptide(L)'
;MSLADFFTPINLKNITPKKGFYTSQLGEKIEHYSVDFPSLEEKVDIAIIGVQEDRNSDSNEGCSTAPDFVREKLYTLHEGNYNTKIVDLGNIKQGATVTDTYIALKTVVEELVKN
;
A
#
# COMPACT_ATOMS: atom_id res chain seq x y z
N MET A 1 0.72 8.58 -18.48
CA MET A 1 0.16 7.98 -17.27
C MET A 1 1.28 7.94 -16.26
N SER A 2 1.10 8.61 -15.12
CA SER A 2 2.05 8.58 -14.02
C SER A 2 1.85 7.31 -13.19
N LEU A 3 2.84 6.93 -12.39
CA LEU A 3 2.69 5.79 -11.48
C LEU A 3 1.54 6.02 -10.47
N ALA A 4 1.34 7.26 -10.02
CA ALA A 4 0.27 7.63 -9.10
C ALA A 4 -1.14 7.39 -9.67
N ASP A 5 -1.31 7.41 -11.00
CA ASP A 5 -2.60 7.21 -11.66
C ASP A 5 -3.19 5.80 -11.41
N PHE A 6 -2.35 4.83 -11.01
CA PHE A 6 -2.77 3.45 -10.71
C PHE A 6 -3.30 3.28 -9.29
N PHE A 7 -3.09 4.26 -8.41
CA PHE A 7 -3.34 4.12 -6.99
C PHE A 7 -4.46 5.01 -6.49
N THR A 8 -5.10 4.53 -5.44
CA THR A 8 -6.02 5.32 -4.63
C THR A 8 -5.50 5.44 -3.21
N PRO A 9 -5.69 6.60 -2.56
CA PRO A 9 -5.14 6.85 -1.25
C PRO A 9 -5.79 5.95 -0.19
N ILE A 10 -5.02 5.60 0.83
CA ILE A 10 -5.51 4.89 2.01
C ILE A 10 -6.34 5.82 2.89
N ASN A 11 -7.34 5.27 3.56
CA ASN A 11 -8.07 6.02 4.57
C ASN A 11 -7.44 5.81 5.96
N LEU A 12 -6.52 6.70 6.33
CA LEU A 12 -5.86 6.64 7.64
C LEU A 12 -6.82 6.59 8.82
N LYS A 13 -7.98 7.25 8.75
CA LYS A 13 -8.94 7.24 9.88
C LYS A 13 -9.43 5.84 10.22
N ASN A 14 -9.44 4.94 9.22
CA ASN A 14 -9.84 3.55 9.41
C ASN A 14 -8.68 2.68 9.93
N ILE A 15 -7.43 3.09 9.67
CA ILE A 15 -6.22 2.32 9.97
C ILE A 15 -5.61 2.71 11.32
N THR A 16 -5.67 4.00 11.67
CA THR A 16 -5.04 4.56 12.87
C THR A 16 -5.78 4.12 14.14
N PRO A 17 -5.08 3.56 15.15
CA PRO A 17 -5.67 3.25 16.45
C PRO A 17 -6.25 4.50 17.12
N LYS A 18 -7.26 4.32 18.00
CA LYS A 18 -7.91 5.44 18.71
C LYS A 18 -6.96 6.34 19.50
N LYS A 19 -5.81 5.82 19.93
CA LYS A 19 -4.79 6.56 20.69
C LYS A 19 -3.70 7.18 19.81
N GLY A 20 -3.80 7.04 18.49
CA GLY A 20 -2.71 7.30 17.56
C GLY A 20 -1.65 6.21 17.58
N PHE A 21 -0.58 6.42 16.82
CA PHE A 21 0.60 5.57 16.82
C PHE A 21 1.67 6.14 17.77
N TYR A 22 2.52 5.28 18.31
CA TYR A 22 3.75 5.71 18.96
C TYR A 22 4.80 6.11 17.92
N THR A 23 5.72 7.00 18.29
CA THR A 23 6.81 7.44 17.40
C THR A 23 7.76 6.33 16.96
N SER A 24 7.70 5.14 17.56
CA SER A 24 8.47 3.97 17.14
C SER A 24 7.64 2.97 16.33
N GLN A 25 6.34 3.20 16.15
CA GLN A 25 5.49 2.32 15.37
C GLN A 25 5.58 2.65 13.87
N LEU A 26 5.45 1.62 13.03
CA LEU A 26 5.60 1.75 11.59
C LEU A 26 4.61 2.73 10.96
N GLY A 27 3.42 2.92 11.56
CA GLY A 27 2.46 3.93 11.12
C GLY A 27 2.98 5.37 11.14
N GLU A 28 3.94 5.69 12.01
CA GLU A 28 4.64 7.01 12.04
C GLU A 28 5.92 7.03 11.19
N LYS A 29 6.34 5.88 10.66
CA LYS A 29 7.62 5.73 9.93
C LYS A 29 7.44 5.56 8.44
N ILE A 30 6.33 4.94 8.02
CA ILE A 30 6.02 4.69 6.63
C ILE A 30 5.46 5.98 6.01
N GLU A 31 6.08 6.44 4.94
CA GLU A 31 5.52 7.52 4.12
C GLU A 31 4.38 6.94 3.27
N HIS A 32 3.14 7.34 3.54
CA HIS A 32 1.97 6.68 2.95
C HIS A 32 1.15 7.63 2.07
N TYR A 33 0.58 7.10 0.99
CA TYR A 33 -0.37 7.83 0.16
C TYR A 33 -1.74 7.90 0.85
N SER A 34 -1.95 8.93 1.67
CA SER A 34 -3.25 9.24 2.28
C SER A 34 -3.84 10.56 1.81
N VAL A 35 -2.98 11.52 1.48
CA VAL A 35 -3.33 12.83 0.95
C VAL A 35 -2.51 13.08 -0.31
N ASP A 36 -1.19 13.05 -0.16
CA ASP A 36 -0.24 13.25 -1.26
C ASP A 36 0.48 11.93 -1.58
N PHE A 37 0.76 11.70 -2.86
CA PHE A 37 1.48 10.51 -3.32
C PHE A 37 2.97 10.63 -2.93
N PRO A 38 3.58 9.61 -2.28
CA PRO A 38 4.98 9.66 -1.84
C PRO A 38 5.96 9.94 -2.99
N SER A 39 7.00 10.72 -2.72
CA SER A 39 8.07 10.94 -3.70
C SER A 39 8.97 9.70 -3.80
N LEU A 40 9.22 9.25 -5.02
CA LEU A 40 10.11 8.11 -5.31
C LEU A 40 11.44 8.55 -5.93
N GLU A 41 11.77 9.84 -5.88
CA GLU A 41 13.04 10.37 -6.41
C GLU A 41 14.25 9.94 -5.57
N GLU A 42 14.05 9.82 -4.26
CA GLU A 42 15.06 9.30 -3.34
C GLU A 42 14.99 7.78 -3.23
N LYS A 43 16.11 7.14 -2.88
CA LYS A 43 16.17 5.69 -2.70
C LYS A 43 15.13 5.21 -1.66
N VAL A 44 14.21 4.38 -2.11
CA VAL A 44 13.25 3.63 -1.29
C VAL A 44 13.72 2.18 -1.18
N ASP A 45 13.66 1.61 0.02
CA ASP A 45 14.07 0.22 0.24
C ASP A 45 12.88 -0.75 0.09
N ILE A 46 11.68 -0.32 0.48
CA ILE A 46 10.45 -1.12 0.40
C ILE A 46 9.28 -0.25 -0.05
N ALA A 47 8.56 -0.71 -1.08
CA ALA A 47 7.27 -0.16 -1.46
C ALA A 47 6.15 -1.16 -1.13
N ILE A 48 5.13 -0.69 -0.41
CA ILE A 48 3.91 -1.44 -0.10
C ILE A 48 2.84 -1.05 -1.13
N ILE A 49 2.19 -2.07 -1.68
CA ILE A 49 1.08 -1.94 -2.61
C ILE A 49 -0.08 -2.80 -2.11
N GLY A 50 -1.24 -2.20 -1.91
CA GLY A 50 -2.48 -2.93 -1.73
C GLY A 50 -3.12 -3.23 -3.07
N VAL A 51 -3.60 -4.45 -3.28
CA VAL A 51 -4.37 -4.83 -4.47
C VAL A 51 -5.74 -5.26 -4.01
N GLN A 52 -6.74 -4.45 -4.31
CA GLN A 52 -8.13 -4.74 -3.97
C GLN A 52 -8.72 -5.63 -5.05
N GLU A 53 -8.46 -6.93 -5.00
CA GLU A 53 -8.98 -7.91 -5.97
C GLU A 53 -9.31 -9.23 -5.28
N ASP A 54 -10.50 -9.75 -5.57
CA ASP A 54 -11.01 -11.02 -5.03
C ASP A 54 -11.84 -11.83 -6.04
N ARG A 55 -12.04 -11.35 -7.29
CA ARG A 55 -12.90 -12.01 -8.29
C ARG A 55 -12.47 -13.44 -8.66
N ASN A 56 -11.20 -13.75 -8.50
CA ASN A 56 -10.62 -15.09 -8.73
C ASN A 56 -10.15 -15.75 -7.41
N SER A 57 -10.65 -15.28 -6.27
CA SER A 57 -10.38 -15.95 -4.99
C SER A 57 -11.20 -17.23 -4.88
N ASP A 58 -10.58 -18.33 -4.44
CA ASP A 58 -11.28 -19.57 -4.13
C ASP A 58 -11.54 -19.60 -2.61
N SER A 59 -12.82 -19.53 -2.24
CA SER A 59 -13.28 -19.59 -0.84
C SER A 59 -12.69 -18.50 0.07
N ASN A 60 -12.40 -17.32 -0.48
CA ASN A 60 -11.84 -16.16 0.23
C ASN A 60 -12.43 -14.83 -0.27
N GLU A 61 -13.74 -14.84 -0.56
CA GLU A 61 -14.48 -13.68 -1.02
C GLU A 61 -14.38 -12.52 -0.02
N GLY A 62 -14.23 -11.29 -0.52
CA GLY A 62 -14.03 -10.10 0.31
C GLY A 62 -12.57 -9.82 0.67
N CYS A 63 -11.62 -10.68 0.26
CA CYS A 63 -10.18 -10.42 0.47
C CYS A 63 -9.65 -9.19 -0.26
N SER A 64 -10.44 -8.59 -1.17
CA SER A 64 -10.19 -7.27 -1.75
C SER A 64 -10.08 -6.17 -0.68
N THR A 65 -10.66 -6.36 0.51
CA THR A 65 -10.54 -5.46 1.67
C THR A 65 -9.31 -5.70 2.55
N ALA A 66 -8.62 -6.83 2.35
CA ALA A 66 -7.50 -7.25 3.18
C ALA A 66 -6.34 -6.25 3.26
N PRO A 67 -5.96 -5.49 2.21
CA PRO A 67 -4.87 -4.53 2.31
C PRO A 67 -4.99 -3.57 3.50
N ASP A 68 -6.19 -3.03 3.75
CA ASP A 68 -6.40 -2.09 4.85
C ASP A 68 -6.39 -2.80 6.22
N PHE A 69 -6.95 -4.01 6.32
CA PHE A 69 -6.85 -4.82 7.55
C PHE A 69 -5.41 -5.24 7.87
N VAL A 70 -4.59 -5.50 6.86
CA VAL A 70 -3.15 -5.75 7.05
C VAL A 70 -2.47 -4.49 7.57
N ARG A 71 -2.77 -3.31 7.01
CA ARG A 71 -2.22 -2.03 7.48
C ARG A 71 -2.57 -1.75 8.94
N GLU A 72 -3.81 -2.00 9.36
CA GLU A 72 -4.24 -1.86 10.77
C GLU A 72 -3.33 -2.62 11.74
N LYS A 73 -2.75 -3.76 11.32
CA LYS A 73 -1.83 -4.54 12.15
C LYS A 73 -0.38 -4.15 11.92
N LEU A 74 0.04 -4.07 10.66
CA LEU A 74 1.41 -3.74 10.26
C LEU A 74 1.84 -2.41 10.85
N TYR A 75 1.00 -1.37 10.77
CA TYR A 75 1.35 -0.04 11.24
C TYR A 75 1.52 0.02 12.76
N THR A 76 0.98 -0.94 13.51
CA THR A 76 1.16 -1.02 14.98
C THR A 76 2.44 -1.72 15.41
N LEU A 77 3.15 -2.37 14.48
CA LEU A 77 4.45 -2.96 14.79
C LEU A 77 5.49 -1.87 15.03
N HIS A 78 6.50 -2.18 15.83
CA HIS A 78 7.60 -1.25 16.09
C HIS A 78 8.73 -1.42 15.07
N GLU A 79 9.39 -0.31 14.74
CA GLU A 79 10.63 -0.31 13.96
C GLU A 79 11.70 -1.16 14.66
N GLY A 80 12.51 -1.85 13.86
CA GLY A 80 13.71 -2.53 14.34
C GLY A 80 14.92 -1.60 14.36
N ASN A 81 16.09 -2.17 14.64
CA ASN A 81 17.37 -1.43 14.62
C ASN A 81 17.92 -1.19 13.20
N TYR A 82 17.04 -1.03 12.20
CA TYR A 82 17.40 -0.87 10.80
C TYR A 82 16.92 0.49 10.31
N ASN A 83 17.70 1.13 9.44
CA ASN A 83 17.28 2.36 8.77
C ASN A 83 16.73 1.99 7.39
N THR A 84 15.42 1.77 7.31
CA THR A 84 14.72 1.31 6.09
C THR A 84 13.72 2.38 5.67
N LYS A 85 13.86 2.91 4.45
CA LYS A 85 12.87 3.83 3.88
C LYS A 85 11.74 3.01 3.27
N ILE A 86 10.56 3.08 3.90
CA ILE A 86 9.37 2.36 3.48
C ILE A 86 8.33 3.37 3.00
N VAL A 87 7.76 3.12 1.82
CA VAL A 87 6.61 3.87 1.30
C VAL A 87 5.41 2.95 1.16
N ASP A 88 4.21 3.47 1.40
CA ASP A 88 2.95 2.81 1.05
C ASP A 88 2.26 3.60 -0.05
N LEU A 89 2.18 3.02 -1.23
CA LEU A 89 1.66 3.68 -2.43
C LEU A 89 0.12 3.65 -2.47
N GLY A 90 -0.53 3.01 -1.51
CA GLY A 90 -1.97 2.90 -1.44
C GLY A 90 -2.52 1.65 -2.13
N ASN A 91 -3.67 1.80 -2.79
CA ASN A 91 -4.45 0.68 -3.29
C ASN A 91 -4.66 0.75 -4.82
N ILE A 92 -4.32 -0.33 -5.53
CA ILE A 92 -4.83 -0.61 -6.87
C ILE A 92 -6.26 -1.13 -6.72
N LYS A 93 -7.22 -0.47 -7.35
CA LYS A 93 -8.63 -0.89 -7.38
C LYS A 93 -8.87 -1.97 -8.44
N GLN A 94 -9.96 -2.73 -8.28
CA GLN A 94 -10.44 -3.62 -9.32
C GLN A 94 -10.61 -2.87 -10.65
N GLY A 95 -9.96 -3.37 -11.69
CA GLY A 95 -10.21 -2.92 -13.06
C GLY A 95 -11.57 -3.40 -13.58
N ALA A 96 -11.99 -2.90 -14.74
CA ALA A 96 -13.25 -3.30 -15.36
C ALA A 96 -13.33 -4.82 -15.54
N THR A 97 -12.21 -5.45 -15.90
CA THR A 97 -11.99 -6.89 -15.90
C THR A 97 -10.87 -7.28 -14.93
N VAL A 98 -10.76 -8.56 -14.59
CA VAL A 98 -9.64 -9.08 -13.78
C VAL A 98 -8.30 -8.85 -14.51
N THR A 99 -8.30 -9.06 -15.83
CA THR A 99 -7.12 -8.82 -16.66
C THR A 99 -6.63 -7.38 -16.56
N ASP A 100 -7.53 -6.40 -16.47
CA ASP A 100 -7.14 -4.99 -16.28
C ASP A 100 -6.41 -4.79 -14.95
N THR A 101 -6.86 -5.43 -13.86
CA THR A 101 -6.16 -5.42 -12.58
C THR A 101 -4.75 -6.02 -12.71
N TYR A 102 -4.61 -7.15 -13.43
CA TYR A 102 -3.31 -7.78 -13.64
C TYR A 102 -2.36 -6.92 -14.47
N ILE A 103 -2.87 -6.23 -15.51
CA ILE A 103 -2.07 -5.30 -16.31
C ILE A 103 -1.61 -4.11 -15.47
N ALA A 104 -2.51 -3.54 -14.65
CA ALA A 104 -2.17 -2.45 -13.74
C ALA A 104 -1.06 -2.86 -12.76
N LEU A 105 -1.24 -3.98 -12.05
CA LEU A 105 -0.25 -4.50 -11.12
C LEU A 105 1.09 -4.80 -11.80
N LYS A 106 1.07 -5.46 -12.97
CA LYS A 106 2.28 -5.74 -13.74
C LYS A 106 3.02 -4.45 -14.09
N THR A 107 2.31 -3.44 -14.58
CA THR A 107 2.90 -2.14 -14.97
C THR A 107 3.54 -1.45 -13.78
N VAL A 108 2.84 -1.42 -12.64
CA VAL A 108 3.35 -0.86 -11.38
C VAL A 108 4.63 -1.56 -10.93
N VAL A 109 4.63 -2.89 -10.89
CA VAL A 109 5.81 -3.67 -10.44
C VAL A 109 6.98 -3.49 -11.41
N GLU A 110 6.73 -3.49 -12.72
CA GLU A 110 7.78 -3.24 -13.71
C GLU A 110 8.44 -1.87 -13.51
N GLU A 111 7.66 -0.83 -13.21
CA GLU A 111 8.21 0.52 -12.98
C GLU A 111 9.02 0.59 -11.68
N LEU A 112 8.55 -0.07 -10.61
CA LEU A 112 9.25 -0.08 -9.32
C LEU A 112 10.55 -0.89 -9.32
N VAL A 113 10.65 -1.93 -10.16
CA VAL A 113 11.82 -2.83 -10.22
C VAL A 113 12.88 -2.38 -11.24
N LYS A 114 12.48 -1.62 -12.26
CA LYS A 114 13.43 -1.09 -13.27
C LYS A 114 14.36 -0.01 -12.70
N ASN A 115 13.91 0.70 -11.68
CA ASN A 115 14.65 1.74 -10.96
C ASN A 115 15.47 1.13 -9.81
#